data_AF-A0A926I2Q6-F1
#
_entry.id   AF-A0A926I2Q6-F1
#
_cell.length_a   1.000
_cell.length_b   1.000
_cell.length_c   1.000
_cell.angle_alpha   90.00
_cell.angle_beta   90.00
_cell.angle_gamma   90.00
#
_symmetry.space_group_name_H-M   'P 1'
#
loop_
_entity.id
_entity.type
_entity.pdbx_description
1 polymer ?
#
loop_
_entity_poly.entity_id
_entity_poly.type
_entity_poly.pdbx_seq_one_letter_code
_entity_poly.pdbx_strand_id
1 'polypeptide(L)'
;MIGLKRGTVQLCEHEKEWEIEAQNTIARLKEILAYEKELKVAGFYYRPNAPASLRDQLLFACGNFYDGSGDLQTHFIHVVLSGSMDWINYINFREYLNKTPSVAKEYEDLKVSLAQQAPVDGGREKYLKGKHDFIVYTLRKALVKSYLGKTVNISIDRPIGSVHPKHDDIVYPINYGFIPNVLGGDGEELDVYLLGVDAPAKEYTARIIGIVHRHNDVEDKLVAVPEGMNYTVEEIMEAVRFQEQYYDSEIEGA
;
A
#
# COMPACT_ATOMS: atom_id res chain seq x y z
N MET A 1 11.95 21.76 -15.56
CA MET A 1 10.55 21.54 -15.12
C MET A 1 10.54 21.68 -13.60
N ILE A 2 9.57 22.39 -13.00
CA ILE A 2 9.56 22.67 -11.55
C ILE A 2 9.04 21.43 -10.81
N GLY A 3 9.69 21.02 -9.71
CA GLY A 3 9.26 19.89 -8.89
C GLY A 3 8.47 20.31 -7.67
N LEU A 4 7.68 19.40 -7.13
CA LEU A 4 6.93 19.58 -5.89
C LEU A 4 7.55 18.71 -4.80
N LYS A 5 7.84 19.32 -3.65
CA LYS A 5 8.32 18.60 -2.49
C LYS A 5 7.19 17.77 -1.88
N ARG A 6 7.41 16.46 -1.69
CA ARG A 6 6.45 15.55 -1.05
C ARG A 6 5.98 16.09 0.31
N GLY A 7 4.67 16.02 0.57
CA GLY A 7 4.03 16.50 1.80
C GLY A 7 3.78 18.01 1.88
N THR A 8 4.11 18.81 0.85
CA THR A 8 3.85 20.27 0.82
C THR A 8 3.52 20.76 -0.59
N VAL A 9 3.03 22.00 -0.73
CA VAL A 9 2.90 22.70 -2.05
C VAL A 9 4.11 23.63 -2.28
N GLN A 10 5.29 23.25 -1.79
CA GLN A 10 6.51 24.03 -1.99
C GLN A 10 7.17 23.63 -3.32
N LEU A 11 7.45 24.64 -4.15
CA LEU A 11 8.19 24.48 -5.39
C LEU A 11 9.68 24.25 -5.08
N CYS A 12 10.27 23.24 -5.70
CA CYS A 12 11.70 22.96 -5.63
C CYS A 12 12.40 23.39 -6.92
N GLU A 13 13.65 23.83 -6.76
CA GLU A 13 14.56 24.02 -7.88
C GLU A 13 14.72 22.71 -8.66
N HIS A 14 14.96 22.84 -9.97
CA HIS A 14 15.06 21.69 -10.84
C HIS A 14 16.31 20.85 -10.53
N GLU A 15 16.12 19.55 -10.27
CA GLU A 15 17.21 18.59 -10.06
C GLU A 15 17.49 17.78 -11.34
N LYS A 16 18.76 17.65 -11.71
CA LYS A 16 19.19 16.89 -12.89
C LYS A 16 18.84 15.40 -12.81
N GLU A 17 18.72 14.88 -11.60
CA GLU A 17 18.34 13.49 -11.33
C GLU A 17 16.93 13.17 -11.85
N TRP A 18 16.03 14.15 -11.93
CA TRP A 18 14.68 13.94 -12.47
C TRP A 18 14.70 13.67 -13.97
N GLU A 19 15.59 14.30 -14.73
CA GLU A 19 15.73 14.05 -16.18
C GLU A 19 16.34 12.66 -16.42
N ILE A 20 17.30 12.25 -15.60
CA ILE A 20 17.89 10.92 -15.64
C ILE A 20 16.84 9.86 -15.30
N GLU A 21 16.07 10.06 -14.24
CA GLU A 21 15.02 9.12 -13.82
C GLU A 21 13.90 9.01 -14.86
N ALA A 22 13.48 10.13 -15.46
CA ALA A 22 12.54 10.12 -16.57
C ALA A 22 13.07 9.34 -17.78
N GLN A 23 14.34 9.54 -18.16
CA GLN A 23 14.95 8.79 -19.25
C GLN A 23 15.06 7.29 -18.95
N ASN A 24 15.47 6.91 -17.74
CA ASN A 24 15.53 5.52 -17.29
C ASN A 24 14.15 4.87 -17.32
N THR A 25 13.12 5.57 -16.83
CA THR A 25 11.73 5.13 -16.85
C THR A 25 11.24 4.94 -18.29
N ILE A 26 11.50 5.90 -19.19
CA ILE A 26 11.14 5.81 -20.61
C ILE A 26 11.84 4.63 -21.29
N ALA A 27 13.14 4.42 -21.04
CA ALA A 27 13.89 3.31 -21.63
C ALA A 27 13.33 1.95 -21.19
N ARG A 28 13.07 1.79 -19.88
CA ARG A 28 12.47 0.59 -19.30
C ARG A 28 11.06 0.32 -19.82
N LEU A 29 10.23 1.36 -19.97
CA LEU A 29 8.90 1.22 -20.58
C LEU A 29 8.99 0.82 -22.05
N LYS A 30 9.95 1.36 -22.81
CA LYS A 30 10.19 0.99 -24.21
C LYS A 30 10.64 -0.46 -24.37
N GLU A 31 11.49 -0.96 -23.47
CA GLU A 31 11.90 -2.37 -23.48
C GLU A 31 10.71 -3.31 -23.24
N ILE A 32 9.82 -2.97 -22.31
CA ILE A 32 8.62 -3.78 -22.04
C ILE A 32 7.64 -3.72 -23.24
N LEU A 33 7.45 -2.53 -23.82
CA LEU A 33 6.63 -2.36 -25.03
C LEU A 33 7.25 -3.02 -26.27
N ALA A 34 8.55 -3.31 -26.28
CA ALA A 34 9.17 -4.07 -27.37
C ALA A 34 8.53 -5.47 -27.52
N TYR A 35 8.02 -6.05 -26.42
CA TYR A 35 7.29 -7.32 -26.43
C TYR A 35 5.80 -7.18 -26.81
N GLU A 36 5.29 -5.97 -27.03
CA GLU A 36 3.88 -5.76 -27.40
C GLU A 36 3.53 -6.53 -28.68
N LYS A 37 4.45 -6.58 -29.65
CA LYS A 37 4.22 -7.27 -30.91
C LYS A 37 4.05 -8.79 -30.70
N GLU A 38 4.94 -9.39 -29.92
CA GLU A 38 4.93 -10.81 -29.56
C GLU A 38 3.68 -11.14 -28.73
N LEU A 39 3.35 -10.29 -27.74
CA LEU A 39 2.13 -10.43 -26.94
C LEU A 39 0.88 -10.34 -27.81
N LYS A 40 0.84 -9.42 -28.77
CA LYS A 40 -0.27 -9.29 -29.72
C LYS A 40 -0.41 -10.51 -30.61
N VAL A 41 0.70 -11.07 -31.11
CA VAL A 41 0.69 -12.35 -31.85
C VAL A 41 0.14 -13.49 -30.99
N ALA A 42 0.41 -13.47 -29.68
CA ALA A 42 -0.14 -14.41 -28.72
C ALA A 42 -1.59 -14.09 -28.25
N GLY A 43 -2.24 -13.06 -28.82
CA GLY A 43 -3.62 -12.68 -28.49
C GLY A 43 -3.78 -11.74 -27.29
N PHE A 44 -2.72 -11.12 -26.81
CA PHE A 44 -2.74 -10.12 -25.75
C PHE A 44 -2.66 -8.70 -26.32
N TYR A 45 -3.64 -7.88 -25.98
CA TYR A 45 -3.81 -6.54 -26.50
C TYR A 45 -3.49 -5.51 -25.42
N TYR A 46 -2.63 -4.56 -25.74
CA TYR A 46 -2.27 -3.46 -24.85
C TYR A 46 -3.47 -2.53 -24.61
N ARG A 47 -3.65 -2.09 -23.35
CA ARG A 47 -4.74 -1.22 -22.91
C ARG A 47 -4.18 0.11 -22.37
N PRO A 48 -3.91 1.10 -23.24
CA PRO A 48 -3.32 2.38 -22.82
C PRO A 48 -4.29 3.26 -22.01
N ASN A 49 -5.61 3.09 -22.19
CA ASN A 49 -6.64 3.89 -21.52
C ASN A 49 -7.15 3.22 -20.24
N ALA A 50 -6.26 2.67 -19.44
CA ALA A 50 -6.61 2.10 -18.16
C ALA A 50 -7.12 3.20 -17.20
N PRO A 51 -8.03 2.89 -16.24
CA PRO A 51 -8.48 3.86 -15.24
C PRO A 51 -7.31 4.55 -14.53
N ALA A 52 -7.55 5.72 -13.95
CA ALA A 52 -6.51 6.52 -13.28
C ALA A 52 -5.70 5.72 -12.24
N SER A 53 -6.33 4.73 -11.60
CA SER A 53 -5.70 3.80 -10.64
C SER A 53 -4.69 2.82 -11.24
N LEU A 54 -4.54 2.76 -12.57
CA LEU A 54 -3.60 1.89 -13.28
C LEU A 54 -2.60 2.68 -14.15
N ARG A 55 -2.39 3.98 -13.89
CA ARG A 55 -1.55 4.85 -14.75
C ARG A 55 -0.06 4.52 -14.70
N ASP A 56 0.41 3.93 -13.60
CA ASP A 56 1.84 3.60 -13.42
C ASP A 56 2.18 2.15 -13.80
N GLN A 57 1.26 1.49 -14.52
CA GLN A 57 1.42 0.11 -14.96
C GLN A 57 1.00 -0.09 -16.42
N LEU A 58 1.57 -1.11 -17.06
CA LEU A 58 1.13 -1.54 -18.39
C LEU A 58 0.12 -2.68 -18.22
N LEU A 59 -1.05 -2.52 -18.83
CA LEU A 59 -2.11 -3.52 -18.82
C LEU A 59 -2.26 -4.15 -20.19
N PHE A 60 -2.13 -5.47 -20.27
CA PHE A 60 -2.51 -6.25 -21.45
C PHE A 60 -3.69 -7.14 -21.10
N ALA A 61 -4.54 -7.42 -22.09
CA ALA A 61 -5.69 -8.28 -21.89
C ALA A 61 -5.95 -9.15 -23.12
N CYS A 62 -6.53 -10.32 -22.87
CA CYS A 62 -6.83 -11.33 -23.88
C CYS A 62 -8.32 -11.68 -23.86
N GLY A 63 -8.81 -12.20 -24.98
CA GLY A 63 -10.19 -12.62 -25.21
C GLY A 63 -10.73 -12.11 -26.55
N ASN A 64 -11.79 -12.75 -27.04
CA ASN A 64 -12.43 -12.41 -28.32
C ASN A 64 -13.11 -11.03 -28.32
N PHE A 65 -13.24 -10.39 -27.15
CA PHE A 65 -13.57 -8.97 -27.04
C PHE A 65 -12.57 -8.09 -27.81
N TYR A 66 -11.28 -8.45 -27.81
CA TYR A 66 -10.21 -7.60 -28.34
C TYR A 66 -9.90 -7.80 -29.81
N ASP A 67 -10.24 -8.95 -30.40
CA ASP A 67 -10.21 -9.17 -31.85
C ASP A 67 -11.54 -8.82 -32.54
N GLY A 68 -12.56 -8.44 -31.76
CA GLY A 68 -13.88 -8.05 -32.24
C GLY A 68 -14.79 -9.22 -32.62
N SER A 69 -14.40 -10.47 -32.34
CA SER A 69 -15.20 -11.66 -32.65
C SER A 69 -16.15 -12.10 -31.54
N GLY A 70 -16.12 -11.44 -30.37
CA GLY A 70 -17.09 -11.66 -29.30
C GLY A 70 -17.01 -10.62 -28.17
N ASP A 71 -17.48 -11.01 -26.97
CA ASP A 71 -17.66 -10.14 -25.81
C ASP A 71 -16.88 -10.60 -24.56
N LEU A 72 -16.07 -11.64 -24.68
CA LEU A 72 -15.35 -12.24 -23.56
C LEU A 72 -13.95 -11.65 -23.39
N GLN A 73 -13.64 -11.30 -22.13
CA GLN A 73 -12.31 -11.01 -21.64
C GLN A 73 -11.89 -12.15 -20.69
N THR A 74 -10.71 -12.71 -20.88
CA THR A 74 -10.31 -13.95 -20.17
C THR A 74 -9.08 -13.79 -19.29
N HIS A 75 -8.04 -13.11 -19.78
CA HIS A 75 -6.78 -12.95 -19.06
C HIS A 75 -6.38 -11.48 -18.99
N PHE A 76 -5.73 -11.10 -17.89
CA PHE A 76 -5.13 -9.80 -17.69
C PHE A 76 -3.67 -9.99 -17.28
N ILE A 77 -2.77 -9.24 -17.91
CA ILE A 77 -1.37 -9.13 -17.53
C ILE A 77 -1.15 -7.72 -17.04
N HIS A 78 -0.81 -7.61 -15.76
CA HIS A 78 -0.39 -6.38 -15.11
C HIS A 78 1.14 -6.35 -15.07
N VAL A 79 1.75 -5.38 -15.74
CA VAL A 79 3.20 -5.18 -15.69
C VAL A 79 3.48 -3.94 -14.85
N VAL A 80 4.12 -4.16 -13.71
CA VAL A 80 4.41 -3.16 -12.69
C VAL A 80 5.89 -3.13 -12.38
N LEU A 81 6.36 -2.04 -11.78
CA LEU A 81 7.74 -1.96 -11.31
C LEU A 81 7.94 -2.87 -10.10
N SER A 82 8.98 -3.72 -10.12
CA SER A 82 9.33 -4.52 -8.94
C SER A 82 9.57 -3.61 -7.73
N GLY A 83 8.96 -3.93 -6.61
CA GLY A 83 9.04 -3.13 -5.38
C GLY A 83 8.11 -1.92 -5.31
N SER A 84 7.36 -1.57 -6.38
CA SER A 84 6.38 -0.49 -6.30
C SER A 84 5.17 -0.84 -5.46
N MET A 85 4.36 0.17 -5.13
CA MET A 85 3.14 -0.03 -4.36
C MET A 85 2.15 -0.96 -5.06
N ASP A 86 2.02 -0.90 -6.39
CA ASP A 86 1.19 -1.85 -7.15
C ASP A 86 1.71 -3.29 -7.01
N TRP A 87 3.02 -3.50 -7.13
CA TRP A 87 3.62 -4.82 -6.97
C TRP A 87 3.39 -5.37 -5.55
N ILE A 88 3.63 -4.55 -4.53
CA ILE A 88 3.37 -4.91 -3.13
C ILE A 88 1.90 -5.24 -2.93
N ASN A 89 0.98 -4.43 -3.45
CA ASN A 89 -0.46 -4.63 -3.33
C ASN A 89 -0.92 -5.94 -3.99
N TYR A 90 -0.47 -6.24 -5.21
CA TYR A 90 -0.82 -7.49 -5.90
C TYR A 90 -0.36 -8.72 -5.14
N ILE A 91 0.87 -8.71 -4.62
CA ILE A 91 1.41 -9.84 -3.85
C ILE A 91 0.70 -9.94 -2.51
N ASN A 92 0.60 -8.86 -1.75
CA ASN A 92 0.03 -8.86 -0.41
C ASN A 92 -1.44 -9.25 -0.41
N PHE A 93 -2.26 -8.73 -1.33
CA PHE A 93 -3.67 -9.09 -1.41
C PHE A 93 -3.86 -10.60 -1.65
N ARG A 94 -3.11 -11.16 -2.61
CA ARG A 94 -3.14 -12.61 -2.89
C ARG A 94 -2.72 -13.42 -1.67
N GLU A 95 -1.56 -13.11 -1.08
CA GLU A 95 -1.02 -13.85 0.05
C GLU A 95 -1.93 -13.77 1.28
N TYR A 96 -2.52 -12.60 1.53
CA TYR A 96 -3.44 -12.41 2.64
C TYR A 96 -4.71 -13.26 2.48
N LEU A 97 -5.36 -13.21 1.33
CA LEU A 97 -6.54 -14.05 1.07
C LEU A 97 -6.23 -15.55 1.12
N ASN A 98 -5.06 -15.98 0.62
CA ASN A 98 -4.63 -17.38 0.70
C ASN A 98 -4.41 -17.84 2.14
N LYS A 99 -3.92 -16.95 3.01
CA LYS A 99 -3.64 -17.26 4.42
C LYS A 99 -4.85 -17.07 5.33
N THR A 100 -5.89 -16.39 4.86
CA THR A 100 -7.09 -16.08 5.64
C THR A 100 -8.36 -16.53 4.91
N PRO A 101 -8.70 -17.84 4.97
CA PRO A 101 -9.83 -18.41 4.24
C PRO A 101 -11.19 -17.74 4.54
N SER A 102 -11.39 -17.24 5.76
CA SER A 102 -12.61 -16.50 6.13
C SER A 102 -12.77 -15.22 5.30
N VAL A 103 -11.72 -14.40 5.20
CA VAL A 103 -11.74 -13.17 4.39
C VAL A 103 -11.86 -13.48 2.90
N ALA A 104 -11.21 -14.56 2.42
CA ALA A 104 -11.40 -15.03 1.05
C ALA A 104 -12.87 -15.41 0.76
N LYS A 105 -13.53 -16.04 1.74
CA LYS A 105 -14.95 -16.40 1.63
C LYS A 105 -15.85 -15.17 1.64
N GLU A 106 -15.61 -14.20 2.51
CA GLU A 106 -16.31 -12.91 2.50
C GLU A 106 -16.17 -12.20 1.14
N TYR A 107 -14.98 -12.24 0.54
CA TYR A 107 -14.78 -11.65 -0.79
C TYR A 107 -15.53 -12.40 -1.90
N GLU A 108 -15.59 -13.73 -1.83
CA GLU A 108 -16.41 -14.53 -2.74
C GLU A 108 -17.88 -14.16 -2.62
N ASP A 109 -18.43 -14.14 -1.40
CA ASP A 109 -19.84 -13.86 -1.14
C ASP A 109 -20.21 -12.44 -1.59
N LEU A 110 -19.34 -11.46 -1.37
CA LEU A 110 -19.50 -10.11 -1.90
C LEU A 110 -19.56 -10.11 -3.44
N LYS A 111 -18.64 -10.80 -4.11
CA LYS A 111 -18.62 -10.87 -5.58
C LYS A 111 -19.88 -11.54 -6.13
N VAL A 112 -20.35 -12.62 -5.51
CA VAL A 112 -21.59 -13.32 -5.94
C VAL A 112 -22.79 -12.40 -5.77
N SER A 113 -22.91 -11.75 -4.60
CA SER A 113 -24.00 -10.82 -4.31
C SER A 113 -24.04 -9.63 -5.27
N LEU A 114 -22.89 -8.99 -5.52
CA LEU A 114 -22.81 -7.87 -6.46
C LEU A 114 -23.14 -8.29 -7.90
N ALA A 115 -22.74 -9.49 -8.32
CA ALA A 115 -23.04 -10.00 -9.65
C ALA A 115 -24.55 -10.23 -9.84
N GLN A 116 -25.25 -10.76 -8.82
CA GLN A 116 -26.71 -10.95 -8.85
C GLN A 116 -27.48 -9.62 -8.91
N GLN A 117 -26.92 -8.55 -8.36
CA GLN A 117 -27.54 -7.21 -8.30
C GLN A 117 -27.14 -6.28 -9.46
N ALA A 118 -26.23 -6.74 -10.33
CA ALA A 118 -25.71 -5.93 -11.42
C ALA A 118 -26.72 -5.89 -12.59
N PRO A 119 -27.15 -4.69 -13.04
CA PRO A 119 -27.97 -4.57 -14.24
C PRO A 119 -27.19 -5.04 -15.49
N VAL A 120 -27.91 -5.43 -16.54
CA VAL A 120 -27.30 -5.83 -17.82
C VAL A 120 -26.47 -4.69 -18.41
N ASP A 121 -27.05 -3.49 -18.47
CA ASP A 121 -26.36 -2.27 -18.91
C ASP A 121 -25.69 -1.56 -17.73
N GLY A 122 -24.39 -1.25 -17.85
CA GLY A 122 -23.63 -0.58 -16.79
C GLY A 122 -23.32 -1.44 -15.55
N GLY A 123 -23.74 -2.71 -15.53
CA GLY A 123 -23.50 -3.63 -14.41
C GLY A 123 -22.04 -3.81 -14.04
N ARG A 124 -21.14 -3.73 -15.03
CA ARG A 124 -19.70 -3.83 -14.81
C ARG A 124 -19.18 -2.70 -13.91
N GLU A 125 -19.60 -1.46 -14.16
CA GLU A 125 -19.14 -0.31 -13.36
C GLU A 125 -19.67 -0.41 -11.92
N LYS A 126 -20.97 -0.71 -11.76
CA LYS A 126 -21.59 -0.92 -10.45
C LYS A 126 -20.91 -2.05 -9.67
N TYR A 127 -20.60 -3.15 -10.34
CA TYR A 127 -19.88 -4.29 -9.77
C TYR A 127 -18.46 -3.92 -9.32
N LEU A 128 -17.71 -3.17 -10.13
CA LEU A 128 -16.36 -2.72 -9.76
C LEU A 128 -16.41 -1.76 -8.57
N LYS A 129 -17.33 -0.79 -8.58
CA LYS A 129 -17.54 0.16 -7.48
C LYS A 129 -17.93 -0.55 -6.19
N GLY A 130 -18.83 -1.53 -6.25
CA GLY A 130 -19.28 -2.27 -5.05
C GLY A 130 -18.18 -3.08 -4.36
N LYS A 131 -17.08 -3.41 -5.06
CA LYS A 131 -15.92 -4.11 -4.47
C LYS A 131 -14.88 -3.16 -3.87
N HIS A 132 -14.98 -1.86 -4.14
CA HIS A 132 -13.91 -0.91 -3.86
C HIS A 132 -13.53 -0.91 -2.38
N ASP A 133 -14.49 -0.68 -1.49
CA ASP A 133 -14.24 -0.54 -0.06
C ASP A 133 -13.65 -1.82 0.56
N PHE A 134 -14.16 -2.99 0.14
CA PHE A 134 -13.60 -4.27 0.56
C PHE A 134 -12.13 -4.41 0.14
N ILE A 135 -11.81 -4.11 -1.14
CA ILE A 135 -10.44 -4.21 -1.65
C ILE A 135 -9.51 -3.25 -0.91
N VAL A 136 -9.92 -2.00 -0.70
CA VAL A 136 -9.12 -0.99 0.02
C VAL A 136 -8.86 -1.44 1.46
N TYR A 137 -9.91 -1.88 2.17
CA TYR A 137 -9.77 -2.38 3.53
C TYR A 137 -8.85 -3.60 3.62
N THR A 138 -9.04 -4.60 2.74
CA THR A 138 -8.19 -5.79 2.73
C THR A 138 -6.75 -5.46 2.35
N LEU A 139 -6.50 -4.54 1.41
CA LEU A 139 -5.15 -4.10 1.06
C LEU A 139 -4.43 -3.47 2.25
N ARG A 140 -5.11 -2.61 3.01
CA ARG A 140 -4.58 -2.03 4.25
C ARG A 140 -4.17 -3.13 5.23
N LYS A 141 -5.05 -4.10 5.52
CA LYS A 141 -4.74 -5.21 6.44
C LYS A 141 -3.62 -6.10 5.92
N ALA A 142 -3.62 -6.40 4.62
CA ALA A 142 -2.60 -7.20 3.97
C ALA A 142 -1.23 -6.53 4.01
N LEU A 143 -1.18 -5.20 3.86
CA LEU A 143 0.06 -4.42 3.90
C LEU A 143 0.76 -4.55 5.25
N VAL A 144 0.10 -4.17 6.34
CA VAL A 144 0.70 -4.24 7.69
C VAL A 144 1.05 -5.67 8.08
N LYS A 145 0.18 -6.64 7.75
CA LYS A 145 0.44 -8.07 7.99
C LYS A 145 1.68 -8.57 7.26
N SER A 146 1.99 -8.02 6.08
CA SER A 146 3.18 -8.40 5.32
C SER A 146 4.49 -7.97 5.96
N TYR A 147 4.46 -7.03 6.90
CA TYR A 147 5.63 -6.51 7.60
C TYR A 147 5.89 -7.18 8.95
N LEU A 148 4.89 -7.84 9.54
CA LEU A 148 5.05 -8.52 10.82
C LEU A 148 6.22 -9.52 10.79
N GLY A 149 7.14 -9.38 11.74
CA GLY A 149 8.35 -10.19 11.86
C GLY A 149 9.51 -9.77 10.95
N LYS A 150 9.36 -8.78 10.06
CA LYS A 150 10.44 -8.29 9.19
C LYS A 150 11.25 -7.19 9.86
N THR A 151 12.53 -7.13 9.53
CA THR A 151 13.39 -5.98 9.83
C THR A 151 13.25 -4.92 8.74
N VAL A 152 13.02 -3.68 9.13
CA VAL A 152 12.79 -2.53 8.23
C VAL A 152 13.69 -1.36 8.61
N ASN A 153 13.96 -0.49 7.64
CA ASN A 153 14.57 0.82 7.89
C ASN A 153 13.45 1.84 8.08
N ILE A 154 13.51 2.58 9.18
CA ILE A 154 12.52 3.57 9.60
C ILE A 154 13.16 4.95 9.51
N SER A 155 12.47 5.89 8.86
CA SER A 155 12.80 7.31 8.91
C SER A 155 11.99 7.96 10.03
N ILE A 156 12.66 8.64 10.98
CA ILE A 156 12.04 9.21 12.18
C ILE A 156 11.77 10.70 11.95
N ASP A 157 10.49 11.06 11.83
CA ASP A 157 10.03 12.45 11.70
C ASP A 157 9.57 13.05 13.04
N ARG A 158 9.30 12.21 14.04
CA ARG A 158 8.86 12.58 15.39
C ARG A 158 9.73 11.85 16.41
N PRO A 159 10.96 12.36 16.66
CA PRO A 159 11.84 11.78 17.66
C PRO A 159 11.24 11.93 19.07
N ILE A 160 11.67 11.08 19.99
CA ILE A 160 11.29 11.17 21.41
C ILE A 160 11.48 12.60 21.95
N GLY A 161 10.47 13.10 22.67
CA GLY A 161 10.41 14.46 23.21
C GLY A 161 9.92 15.53 22.23
N SER A 162 9.66 15.19 20.96
CA SER A 162 9.05 16.13 20.00
C SER A 162 7.56 16.34 20.26
N VAL A 163 7.06 17.53 19.91
CA VAL A 163 5.65 17.90 20.02
C VAL A 163 4.92 17.51 18.74
N HIS A 164 3.69 17.02 18.85
CA HIS A 164 2.88 16.63 17.70
C HIS A 164 2.61 17.84 16.77
N PRO A 165 2.78 17.72 15.44
CA PRO A 165 2.69 18.87 14.52
C PRO A 165 1.35 19.63 14.51
N LYS A 166 0.27 18.96 14.91
CA LYS A 166 -1.10 19.51 14.95
C LYS A 166 -1.68 19.67 16.36
N HIS A 167 -0.98 19.18 17.39
CA HIS A 167 -1.48 19.09 18.77
C HIS A 167 -0.33 19.43 19.72
N ASP A 168 -0.32 20.64 20.26
CA ASP A 168 0.78 21.15 21.09
C ASP A 168 0.82 20.54 22.50
N ASP A 169 -0.28 19.89 22.90
CA ASP A 169 -0.44 19.16 24.15
C ASP A 169 0.11 17.72 24.12
N ILE A 170 0.42 17.19 22.92
CA ILE A 170 0.94 15.84 22.75
C ILE A 170 2.45 15.89 22.54
N VAL A 171 3.19 15.35 23.51
CA VAL A 171 4.64 15.11 23.41
C VAL A 171 4.88 13.63 23.20
N TYR A 172 5.66 13.28 22.18
CA TYR A 172 5.99 11.89 21.84
C TYR A 172 6.92 11.27 22.90
N PRO A 173 6.49 10.27 23.69
CA PRO A 173 7.33 9.60 24.68
C PRO A 173 8.22 8.51 24.07
N ILE A 174 8.04 8.22 22.77
CA ILE A 174 8.78 7.24 21.99
C ILE A 174 9.14 7.83 20.63
N ASN A 175 10.09 7.22 19.92
CA ASN A 175 10.38 7.61 18.54
C ASN A 175 9.22 7.16 17.63
N TYR A 176 8.84 8.03 16.70
CA TYR A 176 7.79 7.78 15.71
C TYR A 176 8.29 8.18 14.32
N GLY A 177 7.96 7.36 13.33
CA GLY A 177 8.40 7.55 11.97
C GLY A 177 7.59 6.72 10.99
N PHE A 178 8.18 6.42 9.85
CA PHE A 178 7.53 5.70 8.76
C PHE A 178 8.52 4.84 7.97
N ILE A 179 8.01 3.90 7.16
CA ILE A 179 8.82 3.13 6.21
C ILE A 179 8.91 3.88 4.87
N PRO A 180 10.11 4.29 4.42
CA PRO A 180 10.25 5.05 3.18
C PRO A 180 9.70 4.32 1.96
N ASN A 181 8.95 5.04 1.12
CA ASN A 181 8.36 4.58 -0.15
C ASN A 181 7.28 3.49 -0.01
N VAL A 182 6.78 3.23 1.19
CA VAL A 182 5.69 2.28 1.43
C VAL A 182 4.48 3.08 1.87
N LEU A 183 3.42 3.10 1.05
CA LEU A 183 2.24 3.91 1.34
C LEU A 183 1.23 3.16 2.21
N GLY A 184 0.79 3.80 3.29
CA GLY A 184 -0.29 3.36 4.16
C GLY A 184 -1.69 3.57 3.55
N GLY A 185 -2.72 3.39 4.37
CA GLY A 185 -4.12 3.49 3.96
C GLY A 185 -4.61 4.92 3.67
N ASP A 186 -3.90 5.94 4.17
CA ASP A 186 -4.20 7.35 3.96
C ASP A 186 -3.48 7.97 2.74
N GLY A 187 -2.61 7.20 2.08
CA GLY A 187 -1.80 7.63 0.95
C GLY A 187 -0.45 8.26 1.33
N GLU A 188 -0.16 8.42 2.62
CA GLU A 188 1.15 8.80 3.15
C GLU A 188 1.99 7.56 3.48
N GLU A 189 3.21 7.72 3.99
CA GLU A 189 4.10 6.59 4.29
C GLU A 189 3.61 5.81 5.52
N LEU A 190 3.74 4.48 5.48
CA LEU A 190 3.24 3.59 6.52
C LEU A 190 3.95 3.87 7.84
N ASP A 191 3.17 4.30 8.82
CA ASP A 191 3.67 4.78 10.11
C ASP A 191 4.14 3.65 11.05
N VAL A 192 5.15 3.95 11.85
CA VAL A 192 5.83 3.02 12.76
C VAL A 192 6.12 3.68 14.12
N TYR A 193 5.66 3.04 15.18
CA TYR A 193 6.12 3.27 16.55
C TYR A 193 7.44 2.52 16.79
N LEU A 194 8.49 3.22 17.24
CA LEU A 194 9.78 2.61 17.59
C LEU A 194 9.98 2.62 19.11
N LEU A 195 9.87 1.44 19.72
CA LEU A 195 10.00 1.21 21.16
C LEU A 195 11.45 0.80 21.51
N GLY A 196 11.85 1.00 22.76
CA GLY A 196 13.16 0.53 23.27
C GLY A 196 14.38 1.37 22.84
N VAL A 197 14.14 2.56 22.28
CA VAL A 197 15.19 3.52 21.89
C VAL A 197 15.00 4.83 22.66
N ASP A 198 15.69 4.97 23.79
CA ASP A 198 15.52 6.06 24.76
C ASP A 198 16.29 7.35 24.40
N ALA A 199 16.57 7.56 23.12
CA ALA A 199 17.23 8.76 22.61
C ALA A 199 16.61 9.19 21.27
N PRO A 200 16.60 10.50 20.95
CA PRO A 200 16.18 10.99 19.65
C PRO A 200 16.94 10.31 18.51
N ALA A 201 16.20 9.68 17.61
CA ALA A 201 16.74 9.07 16.40
C ALA A 201 16.36 9.88 15.15
N LYS A 202 17.12 9.73 14.07
CA LYS A 202 16.77 10.23 12.73
C LYS A 202 16.36 9.11 11.80
N GLU A 203 17.06 7.99 11.90
CA GLU A 203 16.79 6.75 11.18
C GLU A 203 17.08 5.58 12.11
N TYR A 204 16.41 4.46 11.92
CA TYR A 204 16.67 3.25 12.70
C TYR A 204 16.30 1.99 11.94
N THR A 205 17.09 0.92 12.10
CA THR A 205 16.77 -0.42 11.57
C THR A 205 16.23 -1.28 12.71
N ALA A 206 14.96 -1.69 12.62
CA ALA A 206 14.27 -2.42 13.68
C ALA A 206 13.36 -3.52 13.14
N ARG A 207 13.07 -4.50 13.98
CA ARG A 207 12.16 -5.61 13.67
C ARG A 207 10.74 -5.20 14.03
N ILE A 208 9.80 -5.40 13.09
CA ILE A 208 8.37 -5.24 13.35
C ILE A 208 7.88 -6.41 14.20
N ILE A 209 7.36 -6.11 15.38
CA ILE A 209 6.85 -7.11 16.33
C ILE A 209 5.34 -7.04 16.53
N GLY A 210 4.71 -5.91 16.19
CA GLY A 210 3.28 -5.72 16.36
C GLY A 210 2.66 -4.84 15.31
N ILE A 211 1.33 -4.90 15.25
CA ILE A 211 0.47 -4.08 14.41
C ILE A 211 -0.56 -3.43 15.32
N VAL A 212 -0.76 -2.12 15.17
CA VAL A 212 -1.88 -1.39 15.75
C VAL A 212 -2.98 -1.32 14.71
N HIS A 213 -4.04 -2.09 14.92
CA HIS A 213 -5.24 -2.01 14.10
C HIS A 213 -6.14 -0.89 14.60
N ARG A 214 -6.46 0.08 13.75
CA ARG A 214 -7.45 1.13 14.10
C ARG A 214 -8.78 0.86 13.41
N HIS A 215 -9.86 0.71 14.16
CA HIS A 215 -11.19 0.41 13.60
C HIS A 215 -11.96 1.65 13.15
N ASN A 216 -11.63 2.82 13.73
CA ASN A 216 -12.27 4.11 13.44
C ASN A 216 -11.39 5.06 12.62
N ASP A 217 -10.32 4.55 12.02
CA ASP A 217 -9.37 5.31 11.20
C ASP A 217 -9.12 4.58 9.87
N VAL A 218 -8.50 5.26 8.89
CA VAL A 218 -8.20 4.70 7.57
C VAL A 218 -6.82 4.03 7.49
N GLU A 219 -5.98 4.16 8.51
CA GLU A 219 -4.63 3.60 8.53
C GLU A 219 -4.38 2.72 9.77
N ASP A 220 -3.64 1.62 9.58
CA ASP A 220 -3.07 0.83 10.68
C ASP A 220 -1.61 1.23 10.87
N LYS A 221 -1.05 1.01 12.07
CA LYS A 221 0.35 1.34 12.35
C LYS A 221 1.16 0.12 12.69
N LEU A 222 2.48 0.20 12.50
CA LEU A 222 3.41 -0.85 12.90
C LEU A 222 4.08 -0.52 14.23
N VAL A 223 4.52 -1.55 14.94
CA VAL A 223 5.32 -1.44 16.15
C VAL A 223 6.64 -2.16 15.91
N ALA A 224 7.74 -1.42 16.05
CA ALA A 224 9.09 -1.88 15.82
C ALA A 224 9.95 -1.78 17.08
N VAL A 225 10.89 -2.71 17.22
CA VAL A 225 11.86 -2.74 18.32
C VAL A 225 13.26 -3.11 17.82
N PRO A 226 14.33 -2.71 18.53
CA PRO A 226 15.67 -3.20 18.28
C PRO A 226 15.74 -4.74 18.25
N GLU A 227 16.65 -5.26 17.44
CA GLU A 227 16.85 -6.71 17.33
C GLU A 227 17.13 -7.34 18.71
N GLY A 228 16.47 -8.46 19.00
CA GLY A 228 16.59 -9.17 20.28
C GLY A 228 15.72 -8.64 21.43
N MET A 229 15.04 -7.50 21.26
CA MET A 229 14.01 -7.05 22.20
C MET A 229 12.65 -7.68 21.88
N ASN A 230 11.86 -7.90 22.93
CA ASN A 230 10.49 -8.39 22.86
C ASN A 230 9.65 -7.60 23.85
N TYR A 231 8.37 -7.43 23.52
CA TYR A 231 7.39 -6.73 24.35
C TYR A 231 6.13 -7.58 24.38
N THR A 232 5.38 -7.54 25.49
CA THR A 232 4.02 -8.08 25.51
C THR A 232 3.06 -7.12 24.83
N VAL A 233 1.87 -7.61 24.47
CA VAL A 233 0.79 -6.77 23.94
C VAL A 233 0.47 -5.63 24.92
N GLU A 234 0.41 -5.90 26.22
CA GLU A 234 0.13 -4.90 27.26
C GLU A 234 1.21 -3.83 27.34
N GLU A 235 2.48 -4.21 27.22
CA GLU A 235 3.60 -3.26 27.22
C GLU A 235 3.57 -2.37 25.97
N ILE A 236 3.25 -2.95 24.81
CA ILE A 236 3.04 -2.18 23.57
C ILE A 236 1.88 -1.21 23.75
N MET A 237 0.73 -1.69 24.21
CA MET A 237 -0.47 -0.88 24.42
C MET A 237 -0.19 0.32 25.32
N GLU A 238 0.49 0.12 26.45
CA GLU A 238 0.84 1.21 27.36
C GLU A 238 1.82 2.20 26.72
N ALA A 239 2.83 1.71 25.98
CA ALA A 239 3.81 2.57 25.31
C ALA A 239 3.20 3.46 24.23
N VAL A 240 2.20 2.97 23.48
CA VAL A 240 1.53 3.74 22.41
C VAL A 240 0.28 4.47 22.89
N ARG A 241 -0.13 4.27 24.16
CA ARG A 241 -1.38 4.80 24.73
C ARG A 241 -1.52 6.31 24.60
N PHE A 242 -0.41 7.06 24.70
CA PHE A 242 -0.42 8.52 24.58
C PHE A 242 -1.12 8.99 23.30
N GLN A 243 -1.05 8.22 22.22
CA GLN A 243 -1.71 8.50 20.95
C GLN A 243 -2.92 7.57 20.70
N GLU A 244 -2.81 6.28 21.01
CA GLU A 244 -3.87 5.32 20.73
C GLU A 244 -5.11 5.47 21.63
N GLN A 245 -5.04 6.22 22.73
CA GLN A 245 -6.22 6.54 23.57
C GLN A 245 -7.30 7.35 22.83
N TYR A 246 -6.98 7.95 21.68
CA TYR A 246 -7.92 8.70 20.85
C TYR A 246 -8.53 7.87 19.71
N TYR A 247 -8.15 6.60 19.59
CA TYR A 247 -8.58 5.68 18.54
C TYR A 247 -9.24 4.44 19.15
N ASP A 248 -10.06 3.77 18.34
CA ASP A 248 -10.53 2.43 18.64
C ASP A 248 -9.49 1.45 18.08
N SER A 249 -8.57 1.02 18.95
CA SER A 249 -7.35 0.30 18.55
C SER A 249 -7.21 -1.06 19.22
N GLU A 250 -6.75 -2.05 18.44
CA GLU A 250 -6.35 -3.39 18.89
C GLU A 250 -4.88 -3.66 18.49
N ILE A 251 -4.14 -4.39 19.33
CA ILE A 251 -2.76 -4.79 19.02
C ILE A 251 -2.73 -6.26 18.58
N GLU A 252 -2.10 -6.52 17.44
CA GLU A 252 -1.81 -7.87 16.94
C GLU A 252 -0.29 -8.11 16.92
N GLY A 253 0.18 -9.22 17.50
CA GLY A 253 1.60 -9.61 17.54
C GLY A 253 2.31 -9.30 18.86
N ALA A 254 3.48 -9.94 19.07
CA ALA A 254 4.44 -9.74 20.16
C ALA A 254 5.77 -10.45 19.82
#